data_AF-A0A401Q5W4-F1
#
_entry.id   AF-A0A401Q5W4-F1
#
_cell.length_a   1.000
_cell.length_b   1.000
_cell.length_c   1.000
_cell.angle_alpha   90.00
_cell.angle_beta   90.00
_cell.angle_gamma   90.00
#
_symmetry.space_group_name_H-M   'P 1'
#
loop_
_entity.id
_entity.type
_entity.pdbx_description
1 polymer ?
#
loop_
_entity_poly.entity_id
_entity_poly.type
_entity_poly.pdbx_seq_one_letter_code
_entity_poly.pdbx_strand_id
1 'polypeptide(L)' 'MTVYFQSDSQNTGPGFIAKYHESSSDEIFLDPQCGNTLDDDSGFFSSPNYPANYPNNAKCTWYILVDYDGRVRLHIVDF' A
#
# COMPACT_ATOMS: atom_id res chain seq x y z
N MET A 1 12.89 -11.39 1.33
CA MET A 1 12.55 -12.64 2.05
C MET A 1 13.58 -13.69 1.69
N THR A 2 14.07 -14.48 2.66
CA THR A 2 15.11 -15.49 2.44
C THR A 2 14.65 -16.84 2.99
N VAL A 3 14.78 -17.90 2.18
CA VAL A 3 14.48 -19.29 2.56
C VAL A 3 15.79 -20.07 2.60
N TYR A 4 16.08 -20.75 3.72
CA TYR A 4 17.28 -21.58 3.90
C TYR A 4 16.88 -23.00 4.32
N PHE A 5 17.39 -24.00 3.62
CA PHE A 5 17.18 -25.42 3.90
C PHE A 5 18.52 -26.12 4.02
N GLN A 6 18.71 -26.88 5.10
CA GLN A 6 19.92 -27.66 5.35
C GLN A 6 19.54 -29.03 5.91
N SER A 7 20.14 -30.08 5.34
CA SER A 7 20.02 -31.47 5.79
C SER A 7 21.35 -31.95 6.38
N ASP A 8 21.30 -33.02 7.17
CA ASP A 8 22.48 -33.71 7.70
C ASP A 8 22.99 -34.81 6.74
N SER A 9 23.84 -35.72 7.25
CA SER A 9 24.52 -36.75 6.46
C SER A 9 23.81 -38.10 6.39
N GLN A 10 22.62 -38.28 6.98
CA GLN A 10 21.99 -39.61 7.10
C GLN A 10 20.48 -39.56 6.85
N ASN A 11 20.00 -40.50 6.00
CA ASN A 11 18.60 -40.67 5.60
C ASN A 11 17.98 -39.44 4.88
N THR A 12 17.28 -39.67 3.75
CA THR A 12 16.66 -38.59 2.97
C THR A 12 15.24 -38.95 2.56
N GLY A 13 14.41 -37.94 2.31
CA GLY A 13 13.04 -38.08 1.80
C GLY A 13 12.77 -37.17 0.60
N PRO A 14 11.51 -37.11 0.10
CA PRO A 14 11.15 -36.40 -1.13
C PRO A 14 11.39 -34.88 -1.17
N GLY A 15 11.78 -34.25 -0.06
CA GLY A 15 12.08 -32.81 -0.01
C GLY A 15 10.85 -31.93 0.15
N PHE A 16 10.88 -30.72 -0.43
CA PHE A 16 9.79 -29.75 -0.35
C PHE A 16 9.43 -29.16 -1.71
N ILE A 17 8.16 -28.80 -1.88
CA ILE A 17 7.69 -27.92 -2.96
C ILE A 17 7.28 -26.60 -2.28
N ALA A 18 7.94 -25.51 -2.64
CA ALA A 18 7.54 -24.17 -2.21
C ALA A 18 6.83 -23.48 -3.37
N LYS A 19 5.62 -23.00 -3.10
CA LYS A 19 4.92 -22.06 -3.98
C LYS A 19 4.94 -20.70 -3.31
N TYR A 20 5.54 -19.72 -3.99
CA TYR A 20 5.46 -18.32 -3.60
C TYR A 20 4.61 -17.59 -4.62
N HIS A 21 3.92 -16.55 -4.17
CA HIS A 21 3.30 -15.55 -5.01
C HIS A 21 3.94 -14.23 -4.67
N GLU A 22 4.21 -13.42 -5.69
CA GLU A 22 4.53 -12.01 -5.48
C GLU A 22 3.36 -11.32 -4.75
N SER A 23 3.64 -10.36 -3.88
CA SER A 23 2.60 -9.43 -3.40
C SER A 23 2.42 -8.24 -4.34
N SER A 24 2.97 -8.27 -5.55
CA SER A 24 3.06 -7.08 -6.40
C SER A 24 3.27 -7.35 -7.88
N SER A 25 2.56 -8.29 -8.50
CA SER A 25 2.52 -8.29 -9.96
C SER A 25 1.65 -7.11 -10.40
N ASP A 26 2.31 -5.96 -10.59
CA ASP A 26 1.88 -4.80 -11.36
C ASP A 26 0.60 -4.12 -10.86
N GLU A 27 0.65 -3.49 -9.69
CA GLU A 27 0.51 -2.04 -9.52
C GLU A 27 0.93 -1.72 -8.08
N ILE A 28 1.87 -0.80 -7.89
CA ILE A 28 1.63 0.18 -6.84
C ILE A 28 0.25 0.76 -7.24
N PHE A 29 -0.85 0.27 -6.64
CA PHE A 29 -2.18 0.86 -6.78
C PHE A 29 -2.13 2.24 -6.13
N LEU A 30 -1.33 3.14 -6.68
CA LEU A 30 -1.70 4.52 -6.81
C LEU A 30 -2.67 4.44 -7.97
N ASP A 31 -3.95 4.19 -7.69
CA ASP A 31 -4.98 4.49 -8.70
C ASP A 31 -4.62 5.88 -9.22
N PRO A 32 -4.32 6.07 -10.51
CA PRO A 32 -3.82 7.36 -11.01
C PRO A 32 -4.82 8.51 -10.73
N GLN A 33 -6.03 8.17 -10.29
CA GLN A 33 -7.06 9.10 -9.85
C GLN A 33 -6.98 9.48 -8.35
N CYS A 34 -6.16 8.85 -7.50
CA CYS A 34 -6.02 9.17 -6.07
C CYS A 34 -4.68 8.77 -5.44
N GLY A 35 -4.44 9.27 -4.22
CA GLY A 35 -3.30 8.89 -3.40
C GLY A 35 -2.03 9.64 -3.76
N ASN A 36 -2.06 10.96 -3.58
CA ASN A 36 -0.93 11.85 -3.86
C ASN A 36 -0.21 12.27 -2.57
N THR A 37 0.99 12.81 -2.74
CA THR A 37 1.66 13.57 -1.69
C THR A 37 1.08 14.99 -1.65
N LEU A 38 0.69 15.44 -0.46
CA LEU A 38 0.19 16.77 -0.16
C LEU A 38 1.30 17.49 0.61
N ASP A 39 1.90 18.51 0.02
CA ASP A 39 2.99 19.31 0.60
C ASP A 39 2.61 20.78 0.85
N ASP A 40 1.38 21.17 0.51
CA ASP A 40 0.82 22.47 0.86
C ASP A 40 0.43 22.54 2.34
N ASP A 41 0.52 23.74 2.93
CA ASP A 41 0.11 24.02 4.33
C ASP A 41 -1.36 23.67 4.61
N SER A 42 -2.21 23.65 3.57
CA SER A 42 -3.62 23.27 3.66
C SER A 42 -4.16 22.83 2.30
N GLY A 43 -5.19 21.98 2.31
CA GLY A 43 -5.84 21.54 1.08
C GLY A 43 -7.00 20.59 1.35
N PHE A 44 -7.63 20.13 0.26
CA PHE A 44 -8.67 19.12 0.28
C PHE A 44 -8.22 17.92 -0.54
N PHE A 45 -8.59 16.73 -0.08
CA PHE A 45 -8.48 15.50 -0.85
C PHE A 45 -9.77 14.69 -0.67
N SER A 46 -10.13 13.92 -1.69
CA SER A 46 -11.33 13.10 -1.71
C SER A 46 -11.05 11.75 -2.35
N SER A 47 -11.93 10.79 -2.13
CA SER A 47 -11.93 9.53 -2.88
C SER A 47 -12.06 9.79 -4.39
N PRO A 48 -11.58 8.86 -5.24
CA PRO A 48 -11.82 8.94 -6.67
C PRO A 48 -13.31 9.07 -6.98
N ASN A 49 -13.63 9.87 -7.98
CA ASN A 49 -14.99 10.13 -8.46
C ASN A 49 -15.93 10.88 -7.50
N TYR A 50 -15.52 11.24 -6.28
CA TYR A 50 -16.38 12.02 -5.38
C TYR A 50 -16.98 13.24 -6.12
N PRO A 51 -18.31 13.47 -6.05
CA PRO A 51 -19.29 12.86 -5.14
C PRO A 51 -19.95 11.56 -5.62
N ALA A 52 -19.57 11.03 -6.77
CA ALA A 52 -20.02 9.71 -7.23
C ALA A 52 -19.28 8.57 -6.51
N ASN A 53 -19.73 7.33 -6.77
CA ASN A 53 -19.16 6.14 -6.15
C ASN A 53 -17.69 5.93 -6.56
N TYR A 54 -16.84 5.67 -5.57
CA TYR A 54 -15.46 5.26 -5.81
C TYR A 54 -15.40 3.86 -6.48
N PRO A 55 -14.34 3.56 -7.25
CA PRO A 55 -14.20 2.27 -7.92
C PRO A 55 -14.12 1.07 -6.96
N ASN A 56 -14.61 -0.08 -7.38
CA ASN A 56 -14.43 -1.33 -6.63
C ASN A 56 -12.94 -1.67 -6.50
N ASN A 57 -12.54 -2.10 -5.30
CA ASN A 57 -11.15 -2.44 -4.97
C ASN A 57 -10.16 -1.27 -5.09
N ALA A 58 -10.63 -0.01 -5.06
CA ALA A 58 -9.76 1.16 -5.01
C ALA A 58 -8.85 1.12 -3.77
N LYS A 59 -7.57 1.43 -3.96
CA LYS A 59 -6.59 1.60 -2.90
C LYS A 59 -5.95 2.97 -3.08
N CYS A 60 -6.20 3.87 -2.14
CA CYS A 60 -5.68 5.24 -2.17
C CYS A 60 -4.88 5.49 -0.90
N THR A 61 -3.68 6.08 -1.04
CA THR A 61 -2.87 6.50 0.10
C THR A 61 -2.43 7.94 -0.11
N TRP A 62 -2.90 8.86 0.72
CA TRP A 62 -2.44 10.26 0.70
C TRP A 62 -1.32 10.45 1.73
N TYR A 63 -0.20 11.00 1.29
CA TYR A 63 0.94 11.32 2.16
C TYR A 63 0.93 12.81 2.46
N ILE A 64 0.69 13.21 3.70
CA ILE A 64 0.72 14.62 4.10
C ILE A 64 2.13 14.93 4.62
N LEU A 65 2.87 15.77 3.88
CA LEU A 65 4.16 16.28 4.31
C LEU A 65 3.95 17.52 5.16
N VAL A 66 4.62 17.56 6.31
CA VAL A 66 4.65 18.71 7.21
C VAL A 66 6.08 18.97 7.64
N ASP A 67 6.40 20.23 7.88
CA ASP A 67 7.70 20.64 8.41
C ASP A 67 7.97 20.03 9.80
N TYR A 68 9.22 20.12 10.24
CA TYR A 68 9.63 19.69 11.56
C TYR A 68 8.80 20.40 12.65
N ASP A 69 8.16 19.62 13.53
CA ASP A 69 7.19 20.06 14.57
C ASP A 69 5.81 20.55 14.03
N GLY A 70 5.57 20.40 12.72
CA GLY A 70 4.26 20.62 12.11
C GLY A 70 3.20 19.65 12.63
N ARG A 71 1.94 20.10 12.67
CA ARG A 71 0.80 19.29 13.12
C ARG A 71 -0.27 19.23 12.04
N VAL A 72 -0.73 18.02 11.76
CA VAL A 72 -1.84 17.79 10.83
C VAL A 72 -3.17 17.87 11.59
N ARG A 73 -4.08 18.73 11.15
CA ARG A 73 -5.47 18.76 11.61
C ARG A 73 -6.38 18.28 10.48
N LEU A 74 -6.96 17.09 10.65
CA LEU A 74 -7.92 16.53 9.70
C LEU A 74 -9.35 16.94 10.08
N HIS A 75 -10.12 17.44 9.11
CA HIS A 75 -11.55 17.68 9.24
C HIS A 75 -12.29 16.92 8.13
N ILE A 76 -13.11 15.95 8.53
CA ILE A 76 -13.93 15.17 7.60
C ILE A 76 -15.20 15.97 7.32
N VAL A 77 -15.39 16.36 6.06
CA VAL A 77 -16.53 17.16 5.61
C VAL A 77 -17.74 16.27 5.25
N ASP A 78 -17.48 15.05 4.74
CA ASP A 78 -18.50 14.10 4.28
C ASP A 78 -17.96 12.64 4.37
N PHE A 79 -18.82 11.66 4.66
CA PHE A 79 -18.46 10.22 4.78
C PHE A 79 -19.66 9.28 4.56
#